data_AF-A0A948HYX1-F1
#
_entry.id   AF-A0A948HYX1-F1
#
_cell.length_a   1.000
_cell.length_b   1.000
_cell.length_c   1.000
_cell.angle_alpha   90.00
_cell.angle_beta   90.00
_cell.angle_gamma   90.00
#
_symmetry.space_group_name_H-M   'P 1'
#
loop_
_entity.id
_entity.type
_entity.pdbx_description
1 polymer ?
#
loop_
_entity_poly.entity_id
_entity_poly.type
_entity_poly.pdbx_seq_one_letter_code
_entity_poly.pdbx_strand_id
1 'polypeptide(L)'
;METTPVSASLVIIGNEVLSGRTKDANLAYLGAQLAAMGIRMMEVRVVPDIEDRVVAAVNELRARYTYVFTTGGIGPTHDDITSACIAKAFGVKLIRHPEAMATLAAHYAASGAEFNDARKKMAEVPEGAALVENPVSKAPGFHIGNVYVFAGIPRVMQAMFEGIRHELTQGAPITSRTVSCRLGEGTLAEGLGAVQDRFPEIDIGSYPYFVAGGFGVSLVLRGTDEAQLDLATGEVRQLIRDLGGEPMEGEPQRDAPQPAA
;
A
#
# COMPACT_ATOMS: atom_id res chain seq x y z
N MET A 1 5.48 19.07 19.95
CA MET A 1 4.44 18.03 20.05
C MET A 1 4.91 16.91 19.15
N GLU A 2 5.34 15.77 19.71
CA GLU A 2 5.63 14.58 18.91
C GLU A 2 4.35 14.14 18.22
N THR A 3 4.28 14.32 16.91
CA THR A 3 3.20 13.77 16.10
C THR A 3 3.44 12.28 15.97
N THR A 4 2.58 11.46 16.56
CA THR A 4 2.58 10.01 16.33
C THR A 4 2.55 9.76 14.81
N PRO A 5 3.46 8.93 14.25
CA PRO A 5 3.50 8.67 12.82
C PRO A 5 2.17 8.16 12.30
N VAL A 6 1.66 8.76 11.22
CA VAL A 6 0.41 8.31 10.59
C VAL A 6 0.69 6.98 9.90
N SER A 7 -0.05 5.94 10.29
CA SER A 7 0.20 4.56 9.86
C SER A 7 -0.93 4.04 8.99
N ALA A 8 -0.60 3.20 8.03
CA ALA A 8 -1.55 2.53 7.17
C ALA A 8 -1.29 1.03 7.15
N SER A 9 -2.34 0.28 6.85
CA SER A 9 -2.26 -1.12 6.46
C SER A 9 -3.10 -1.37 5.20
N LEU A 10 -2.83 -2.48 4.52
CA LEU A 10 -3.56 -2.90 3.32
C LEU A 10 -4.05 -4.34 3.46
N VAL A 11 -5.33 -4.57 3.16
CA VAL A 11 -5.91 -5.91 3.00
C VAL A 11 -6.22 -6.13 1.53
N ILE A 12 -5.44 -6.98 0.87
CA ILE A 12 -5.69 -7.43 -0.49
C ILE A 12 -6.61 -8.65 -0.40
N ILE A 13 -7.81 -8.53 -0.98
CA ILE A 13 -8.86 -9.56 -0.93
C ILE A 13 -8.99 -10.11 -2.34
N GLY A 14 -8.58 -11.38 -2.53
CA GLY A 14 -8.66 -12.04 -3.83
C GLY A 14 -7.85 -13.34 -3.91
N ASN A 15 -8.53 -14.42 -4.27
CA ASN A 15 -7.92 -15.75 -4.45
C ASN A 15 -6.86 -15.79 -5.58
N GLU A 16 -6.99 -14.94 -6.60
CA GLU A 16 -6.06 -14.82 -7.72
C GLU A 16 -4.70 -14.26 -7.31
N VAL A 17 -4.65 -13.43 -6.26
CA VAL A 17 -3.39 -12.93 -5.69
C VAL A 17 -2.71 -14.05 -4.89
N LEU A 18 -3.49 -14.77 -4.05
CA LEU A 18 -2.96 -15.90 -3.27
C LEU A 18 -2.46 -17.06 -4.13
N SER A 19 -3.11 -17.32 -5.26
CA SER A 19 -2.67 -18.34 -6.22
C SER A 19 -1.48 -17.91 -7.10
N GLY A 20 -1.05 -16.65 -7.00
CA GLY A 20 0.01 -16.09 -7.84
C GLY A 20 -0.39 -15.85 -9.29
N ARG A 21 -1.68 -16.05 -9.64
CA ARG A 21 -2.20 -15.79 -11.00
C ARG A 21 -2.09 -14.31 -11.36
N THR A 22 -2.33 -13.44 -10.39
CA THR A 22 -2.23 -11.99 -10.55
C THR A 22 -1.14 -11.46 -9.63
N LYS A 23 -0.14 -10.80 -10.22
CA LYS A 23 0.82 -10.02 -9.43
C LYS A 23 0.15 -8.72 -9.00
N ASP A 24 0.01 -8.52 -7.69
CA ASP A 24 -0.57 -7.28 -7.18
C ASP A 24 0.27 -6.07 -7.58
N ALA A 25 -0.40 -5.03 -8.08
CA ALA A 25 0.19 -3.74 -8.41
C ALA A 25 -0.36 -2.62 -7.51
N ASN A 26 -1.38 -2.91 -6.70
CA ASN A 26 -2.03 -1.91 -5.85
C ASN A 26 -1.15 -1.52 -4.66
N LEU A 27 -0.49 -2.50 -4.03
CA LEU A 27 0.45 -2.25 -2.93
C LEU A 27 1.56 -1.29 -3.33
N ALA A 28 2.20 -1.52 -4.48
CA ALA A 28 3.31 -0.68 -4.93
C ALA A 28 2.86 0.78 -5.12
N TYR A 29 1.69 1.00 -5.72
CA TYR A 29 1.13 2.33 -5.89
C TYR A 29 0.77 2.98 -4.55
N LEU A 30 -0.03 2.31 -3.72
CA LEU A 30 -0.48 2.84 -2.44
C LEU A 30 0.70 3.13 -1.52
N GLY A 31 1.68 2.24 -1.43
CA GLY A 31 2.89 2.45 -0.63
C GLY A 31 3.65 3.69 -1.05
N ALA A 32 3.81 3.93 -2.36
CA ALA A 32 4.48 5.12 -2.86
C ALA A 32 3.69 6.42 -2.58
N GLN A 33 2.38 6.41 -2.83
CA GLN A 33 1.54 7.60 -2.60
C GLN A 33 1.44 7.95 -1.11
N LEU A 34 1.20 6.95 -0.26
CA LEU A 34 1.11 7.15 1.18
C LEU A 34 2.44 7.63 1.75
N ALA A 35 3.57 7.08 1.31
CA ALA A 35 4.89 7.56 1.72
C ALA A 35 5.11 9.04 1.35
N ALA A 36 4.72 9.46 0.14
CA ALA A 36 4.78 10.86 -0.28
C ALA A 36 3.88 11.79 0.58
N MET A 37 2.83 11.23 1.19
CA MET A 37 1.93 11.93 2.11
C MET A 37 2.37 11.82 3.59
N GLY A 38 3.52 11.22 3.88
CA GLY A 38 3.99 11.00 5.25
C GLY A 38 3.23 9.91 6.01
N ILE A 39 2.53 9.03 5.30
CA ILE A 39 1.77 7.91 5.85
C ILE A 39 2.57 6.62 5.63
N ARG A 40 2.97 5.94 6.72
CA ARG A 40 3.80 4.73 6.65
C ARG A 40 2.93 3.49 6.48
N MET A 41 3.12 2.75 5.38
CA MET A 41 2.55 1.41 5.22
C MET A 41 3.26 0.44 6.17
N MET A 42 2.55 -0.07 7.17
CA MET A 42 3.12 -0.88 8.26
C MET A 42 2.86 -2.38 8.08
N GLU A 43 1.73 -2.76 7.52
CA GLU A 43 1.32 -4.16 7.39
C GLU A 43 0.47 -4.36 6.15
N VAL A 44 0.70 -5.48 5.46
CA VAL A 44 -0.13 -5.92 4.34
C VAL A 44 -0.58 -7.35 4.59
N ARG A 45 -1.86 -7.63 4.40
CA ARG A 45 -2.41 -9.00 4.40
C ARG A 45 -3.01 -9.30 3.05
N VAL A 46 -2.69 -10.48 2.51
CA VAL A 46 -3.43 -11.06 1.39
C VAL A 46 -4.33 -12.14 1.96
N VAL A 47 -5.64 -12.02 1.75
CA VAL A 47 -6.65 -12.93 2.31
C VAL A 47 -7.54 -13.50 1.20
N PRO A 48 -8.04 -14.73 1.35
CA PRO A 48 -8.98 -15.30 0.39
C PRO A 48 -10.34 -14.62 0.50
N ASP A 49 -11.18 -14.82 -0.51
CA ASP A 49 -12.59 -14.42 -0.54
C ASP A 49 -13.44 -15.30 0.41
N ILE A 50 -13.08 -15.29 1.70
CA ILE A 50 -13.75 -16.00 2.79
C ILE A 50 -14.10 -15.00 3.88
N GLU A 51 -15.40 -14.86 4.15
CA GLU A 51 -15.96 -13.81 5.02
C GLU A 51 -15.23 -13.70 6.37
N ASP A 52 -15.06 -14.81 7.09
CA ASP A 52 -14.42 -14.78 8.42
C ASP A 52 -12.95 -14.32 8.36
N ARG A 53 -12.25 -14.58 7.24
CA ARG A 53 -10.85 -14.15 7.06
C ARG A 53 -10.78 -12.66 6.78
N VAL A 54 -11.67 -12.14 5.93
CA VAL A 54 -11.76 -10.70 5.64
C VAL A 54 -12.13 -9.93 6.90
N VAL A 55 -13.19 -10.37 7.60
CA VAL A 55 -13.67 -9.71 8.84
C VAL A 55 -12.60 -9.70 9.93
N ALA A 56 -11.91 -10.83 10.14
CA ALA A 56 -10.86 -10.90 11.15
C ALA A 56 -9.68 -9.97 10.82
N ALA A 57 -9.21 -9.96 9.56
CA ALA A 57 -8.13 -9.09 9.14
C ALA A 57 -8.49 -7.61 9.30
N VAL A 58 -9.67 -7.20 8.86
CA VAL A 58 -10.13 -5.81 8.98
C VAL A 58 -10.25 -5.39 10.45
N ASN A 59 -10.84 -6.22 11.30
CA ASN A 59 -11.02 -5.90 12.72
C ASN A 59 -9.69 -5.76 13.47
N GLU A 60 -8.72 -6.63 13.18
CA GLU A 60 -7.40 -6.56 13.82
C GLU A 60 -6.62 -5.32 13.37
N LEU A 61 -6.61 -5.05 12.06
CA LEU A 61 -5.82 -3.96 11.49
C LEU A 61 -6.42 -2.59 11.82
N ARG A 62 -7.75 -2.43 11.78
CA ARG A 62 -8.40 -1.15 12.04
C ARG A 62 -8.24 -0.66 13.48
N ALA A 63 -7.97 -1.59 14.41
CA ALA A 63 -7.68 -1.27 15.79
C ALA A 63 -6.21 -0.87 16.03
N ARG A 64 -5.30 -1.24 15.12
CA ARG A 64 -3.85 -1.02 15.25
C ARG A 64 -3.33 0.18 14.47
N TYR A 65 -3.94 0.48 13.33
CA TYR A 65 -3.41 1.47 12.38
C TYR A 65 -4.35 2.65 12.16
N THR A 66 -3.76 3.78 11.77
CA THR A 66 -4.53 5.01 11.51
C THR A 66 -5.47 4.83 10.33
N TYR A 67 -5.02 4.12 9.28
CA TYR A 67 -5.82 3.78 8.10
C TYR A 67 -5.71 2.30 7.75
N VAL A 68 -6.81 1.72 7.27
CA VAL A 68 -6.84 0.41 6.63
C VAL A 68 -7.39 0.59 5.24
N PHE A 69 -6.61 0.26 4.23
CA PHE A 69 -7.08 0.19 2.85
C PHE A 69 -7.44 -1.25 2.53
N THR A 70 -8.46 -1.46 1.71
CA THR A 70 -8.74 -2.77 1.11
C THR A 70 -8.84 -2.65 -0.39
N THR A 71 -8.41 -3.68 -1.11
CA THR A 71 -8.54 -3.75 -2.57
C THR A 71 -9.12 -5.09 -2.96
N GLY A 72 -10.14 -5.08 -3.82
CA GLY A 72 -10.78 -6.29 -4.35
C GLY A 72 -12.12 -6.60 -3.71
N GLY A 73 -12.88 -7.49 -4.35
CA GLY A 73 -14.13 -8.03 -3.83
C GLY A 73 -15.33 -7.07 -3.78
N ILE A 74 -15.36 -6.00 -4.58
CA ILE A 74 -16.49 -5.04 -4.67
C ILE A 74 -17.19 -5.01 -6.04
N GLY A 75 -16.87 -5.95 -6.93
CA GLY A 75 -17.52 -6.10 -8.21
C GLY A 75 -18.90 -6.79 -8.13
N PRO A 76 -19.45 -7.19 -9.28
CA PRO A 76 -20.78 -7.77 -9.38
C PRO A 76 -20.81 -9.30 -9.20
N THR A 77 -19.67 -9.99 -9.06
CA THR A 77 -19.63 -11.46 -9.06
C THR A 77 -19.94 -12.04 -7.68
N HIS A 78 -20.09 -13.37 -7.61
CA HIS A 78 -20.55 -14.07 -6.40
C HIS A 78 -19.50 -14.07 -5.29
N ASP A 79 -18.23 -14.08 -5.68
CA ASP A 79 -17.02 -14.00 -4.86
C ASP A 79 -16.70 -12.56 -4.41
N ASP A 80 -17.31 -11.53 -4.99
CA ASP A 80 -17.19 -10.15 -4.52
C ASP A 80 -17.94 -9.94 -3.18
N ILE A 81 -17.31 -10.27 -2.06
CA ILE A 81 -17.92 -10.27 -0.72
C ILE A 81 -17.47 -9.10 0.17
N THR A 82 -16.57 -8.24 -0.29
CA THR A 82 -15.92 -7.22 0.56
C THR A 82 -16.92 -6.28 1.21
N SER A 83 -17.88 -5.70 0.49
CA SER A 83 -18.87 -4.78 1.07
C SER A 83 -19.65 -5.40 2.24
N ALA A 84 -20.09 -6.66 2.06
CA ALA A 84 -20.80 -7.41 3.09
C ALA A 84 -19.90 -7.71 4.30
N CYS A 85 -18.65 -8.09 4.06
CA CYS A 85 -17.67 -8.34 5.11
C CYS A 85 -17.38 -7.07 5.93
N ILE A 86 -17.27 -5.90 5.29
CA ILE A 86 -17.06 -4.64 6.00
C ILE A 86 -18.30 -4.29 6.83
N ALA A 87 -19.52 -4.44 6.30
CA ALA A 87 -20.74 -4.24 7.08
C ALA A 87 -20.76 -5.13 8.33
N LYS A 88 -20.42 -6.43 8.19
CA LYS A 88 -20.30 -7.38 9.30
C LYS A 88 -19.22 -6.98 10.30
N ALA A 89 -18.04 -6.55 9.84
CA ALA A 89 -16.95 -6.09 10.71
C ALA A 89 -17.33 -4.87 11.55
N PHE A 90 -18.12 -3.95 11.00
CA PHE A 90 -18.63 -2.76 11.71
C PHE A 90 -19.93 -3.00 12.49
N GLY A 91 -20.55 -4.18 12.35
CA GLY A 91 -21.81 -4.49 13.03
C GLY A 91 -22.99 -3.66 12.53
N VAL A 92 -22.94 -3.21 11.27
CA VAL A 92 -23.98 -2.39 10.62
C VAL A 92 -24.65 -3.14 9.49
N LYS A 93 -25.80 -2.64 9.02
CA LYS A 93 -26.52 -3.23 7.89
C LYS A 93 -25.77 -2.96 6.59
N LEU A 94 -25.86 -3.91 5.66
CA LEU A 94 -25.52 -3.67 4.26
C LEU A 94 -26.76 -3.10 3.56
N ILE A 95 -26.62 -1.93 2.93
CA ILE A 95 -27.74 -1.25 2.27
C ILE A 95 -27.40 -0.95 0.81
N ARG A 96 -28.42 -0.87 -0.05
CA ARG A 96 -28.26 -0.29 -1.39
C ARG A 96 -28.25 1.23 -1.26
N HIS A 97 -27.08 1.84 -1.39
CA HIS A 97 -26.92 3.28 -1.21
C HIS A 97 -27.69 4.05 -2.30
N PRO A 98 -28.62 4.96 -1.95
CA PRO A 98 -29.44 5.65 -2.95
C PRO A 98 -28.64 6.38 -4.02
N GLU A 99 -27.55 7.06 -3.63
CA GLU A 99 -26.69 7.80 -4.56
C GLU A 99 -25.86 6.88 -5.47
N ALA A 100 -25.39 5.74 -4.94
CA ALA A 100 -24.65 4.76 -5.72
C ALA A 100 -25.57 4.09 -6.75
N MET A 101 -26.80 3.75 -6.33
CA MET A 101 -27.85 3.24 -7.20
C MET A 101 -28.18 4.21 -8.33
N ALA A 102 -28.35 5.50 -8.01
CA ALA A 102 -28.63 6.52 -9.02
C ALA A 102 -27.48 6.68 -10.02
N THR A 103 -26.25 6.73 -9.52
CA THR A 103 -25.02 6.84 -10.35
C THR A 103 -24.88 5.66 -11.30
N LEU A 104 -25.04 4.43 -10.80
CA LEU A 104 -24.97 3.22 -11.62
C LEU A 104 -26.13 3.10 -12.60
N ALA A 105 -27.36 3.45 -12.19
CA ALA A 105 -28.51 3.46 -13.08
C ALA A 105 -28.31 4.41 -14.27
N ALA A 106 -27.82 5.62 -14.01
CA ALA A 106 -27.51 6.59 -15.05
C ALA A 106 -26.39 6.09 -15.98
N HIS A 107 -25.33 5.49 -15.42
CA HIS A 107 -24.23 4.92 -16.20
C HIS A 107 -24.72 3.80 -17.14
N TYR A 108 -25.50 2.86 -16.64
CA TYR A 108 -26.01 1.74 -17.43
C TYR A 108 -27.00 2.18 -18.49
N ALA A 109 -27.90 3.12 -18.16
CA ALA A 109 -28.80 3.73 -19.13
C ALA A 109 -28.05 4.40 -20.29
N ALA A 110 -26.98 5.15 -19.99
CA ALA A 110 -26.16 5.80 -21.02
C ALA A 110 -25.38 4.79 -21.90
N SER A 111 -24.99 3.65 -21.34
CA SER A 111 -24.29 2.59 -22.07
C SER A 111 -25.22 1.67 -22.90
N GLY A 112 -26.54 1.77 -22.72
CA GLY A 112 -27.53 0.87 -23.31
C GLY A 112 -27.55 -0.54 -22.72
N ALA A 113 -26.82 -0.79 -21.62
CA ALA A 113 -26.75 -2.09 -20.99
C ALA A 113 -27.72 -2.20 -19.79
N GLU A 114 -28.18 -3.42 -19.50
CA GLU A 114 -29.18 -3.65 -18.46
C GLU A 114 -28.64 -3.43 -17.03
N PHE A 115 -29.30 -2.64 -16.20
CA PHE A 115 -28.94 -2.53 -14.78
C PHE A 115 -29.54 -3.68 -13.94
N ASN A 116 -28.99 -4.89 -14.15
CA ASN A 116 -29.45 -6.12 -13.49
C ASN A 116 -29.06 -6.21 -12.00
N ASP A 117 -29.55 -7.22 -11.29
CA ASP A 117 -29.35 -7.34 -9.84
C ASP A 117 -27.89 -7.54 -9.43
N ALA A 118 -27.08 -8.24 -10.22
CA ALA A 118 -25.64 -8.36 -9.99
C ALA A 118 -24.93 -7.00 -10.06
N ARG A 119 -25.37 -6.11 -10.94
CA ARG A 119 -24.85 -4.74 -11.05
C ARG A 119 -25.34 -3.85 -9.91
N LYS A 120 -26.59 -4.04 -9.45
CA LYS A 120 -27.12 -3.34 -8.26
C LYS A 120 -26.37 -3.69 -6.99
N LYS A 121 -25.81 -4.91 -6.90
CA LYS A 121 -24.92 -5.32 -5.80
C LYS A 121 -23.72 -4.37 -5.64
N MET A 122 -23.19 -3.80 -6.72
CA MET A 122 -22.09 -2.82 -6.64
C MET A 122 -22.50 -1.47 -6.01
N ALA A 123 -23.80 -1.25 -5.75
CA ALA A 123 -24.29 -0.12 -4.96
C ALA A 123 -24.46 -0.44 -3.47
N GLU A 124 -24.14 -1.68 -3.06
CA GLU A 124 -24.27 -2.13 -1.68
C GLU A 124 -23.06 -1.69 -0.86
N VAL A 125 -23.32 -0.89 0.17
CA VAL A 125 -22.32 -0.36 1.10
C VAL A 125 -22.82 -0.49 2.54
N PRO A 126 -21.93 -0.51 3.54
CA PRO A 126 -22.33 -0.46 4.95
C PRO A 126 -23.13 0.81 5.25
N GLU A 127 -24.20 0.68 6.04
CA GLU A 127 -24.96 1.81 6.54
C GLU A 127 -24.05 2.76 7.33
N GLY A 128 -24.07 4.05 6.97
CA GLY A 128 -23.20 5.08 7.55
C GLY A 128 -21.83 5.22 6.87
N ALA A 129 -21.52 4.43 5.83
CA ALA A 129 -20.33 4.64 5.03
C ALA A 129 -20.47 5.85 4.09
N ALA A 130 -19.37 6.57 3.88
CA ALA A 130 -19.28 7.61 2.85
C ALA A 130 -18.76 7.02 1.54
N LEU A 131 -19.34 7.44 0.41
CA LEU A 131 -18.95 6.93 -0.90
C LEU A 131 -17.57 7.47 -1.33
N VAL A 132 -16.82 6.62 -2.02
CA VAL A 132 -15.62 7.01 -2.76
C VAL A 132 -15.95 6.99 -4.24
N GLU A 133 -15.87 8.14 -4.89
CA GLU A 133 -16.18 8.23 -6.31
C GLU A 133 -15.23 7.36 -7.13
N ASN A 134 -15.80 6.64 -8.10
CA ASN A 134 -15.05 5.90 -9.09
C ASN A 134 -15.35 6.50 -10.47
N PRO A 135 -14.46 7.36 -11.00
CA PRO A 135 -14.69 8.01 -12.28
C PRO A 135 -14.58 7.04 -13.47
N VAL A 136 -14.00 5.84 -13.28
CA VAL A 136 -13.71 4.88 -14.35
C VAL A 136 -14.88 3.95 -14.63
N SER A 137 -15.35 3.20 -13.62
CA SER A 137 -16.45 2.23 -13.81
C SER A 137 -17.77 2.66 -13.16
N LYS A 138 -17.81 3.82 -12.50
CA LYS A 138 -18.99 4.38 -11.79
C LYS A 138 -19.52 3.57 -10.61
N ALA A 139 -19.06 2.33 -10.42
CA ALA A 139 -19.26 1.55 -9.20
C ALA A 139 -18.41 2.14 -8.06
N PRO A 140 -19.02 2.79 -7.05
CA PRO A 140 -18.26 3.51 -6.04
C PRO A 140 -17.55 2.54 -5.11
N GLY A 141 -16.46 3.01 -4.51
CA GLY A 141 -15.96 2.45 -3.27
C GLY A 141 -16.64 3.13 -2.10
N PHE A 142 -16.10 2.95 -0.91
CA PHE A 142 -16.60 3.63 0.27
C PHE A 142 -15.56 3.63 1.38
N HIS A 143 -15.78 4.43 2.40
CA HIS A 143 -15.06 4.31 3.67
C HIS A 143 -16.02 4.42 4.86
N ILE A 144 -15.66 3.73 5.95
CA ILE A 144 -16.37 3.78 7.23
C ILE A 144 -15.33 3.71 8.36
N GLY A 145 -15.40 4.67 9.28
CA GLY A 145 -14.30 4.87 10.24
C GLY A 145 -12.97 5.11 9.51
N ASN A 146 -11.96 4.33 9.84
CA ASN A 146 -10.64 4.36 9.21
C ASN A 146 -10.42 3.32 8.10
N VAL A 147 -11.47 2.63 7.65
CA VAL A 147 -11.38 1.58 6.63
C VAL A 147 -11.85 2.12 5.28
N TYR A 148 -10.95 2.17 4.30
CA TYR A 148 -11.17 2.64 2.93
C TYR A 148 -11.17 1.46 1.96
N VAL A 149 -12.24 1.33 1.18
CA VAL A 149 -12.49 0.16 0.33
C VAL A 149 -12.46 0.56 -1.14
N PHE A 150 -11.51 -0.01 -1.88
CA PHE A 150 -11.30 0.26 -3.30
C PHE A 150 -11.49 -0.99 -4.16
N ALA A 151 -11.67 -0.76 -5.46
CA ALA A 151 -11.69 -1.83 -6.46
C ALA A 151 -10.35 -2.57 -6.54
N GLY A 152 -10.35 -3.83 -6.97
CA GLY A 152 -9.11 -4.59 -7.18
C GLY A 152 -8.35 -4.21 -8.45
N ILE A 153 -9.05 -3.64 -9.45
CA ILE A 153 -8.44 -3.28 -10.74
C ILE A 153 -7.53 -2.06 -10.56
N PRO A 154 -6.22 -2.12 -10.89
CA PRO A 154 -5.27 -1.08 -10.53
C PRO A 154 -5.64 0.32 -11.01
N ARG A 155 -6.02 0.48 -12.27
CA ARG A 155 -6.42 1.79 -12.82
C ARG A 155 -7.64 2.38 -12.09
N VAL A 156 -8.55 1.53 -11.63
CA VAL A 156 -9.75 1.96 -10.92
C VAL A 156 -9.39 2.37 -9.50
N MET A 157 -8.65 1.52 -8.79
CA MET A 157 -8.14 1.80 -7.44
C MET A 157 -7.37 3.12 -7.39
N GLN A 158 -6.44 3.33 -8.32
CA GLN A 158 -5.64 4.54 -8.39
C GLN A 158 -6.50 5.81 -8.56
N ALA A 159 -7.52 5.74 -9.41
CA ALA A 159 -8.43 6.87 -9.63
C ALA A 159 -9.28 7.18 -8.39
N MET A 160 -9.71 6.13 -7.67
CA MET A 160 -10.45 6.28 -6.41
C MET A 160 -9.57 6.88 -5.32
N PHE A 161 -8.35 6.38 -5.16
CA PHE A 161 -7.40 6.89 -4.19
C PHE A 161 -7.06 8.37 -4.43
N GLU A 162 -6.80 8.76 -5.68
CA GLU A 162 -6.52 10.15 -6.04
C GLU A 162 -7.68 11.08 -5.66
N GLY A 163 -8.92 10.61 -5.81
CA GLY A 163 -10.12 11.34 -5.40
C GLY A 163 -10.18 11.64 -3.90
N ILE A 164 -9.70 10.73 -3.04
CA ILE A 164 -9.85 10.83 -1.58
C ILE A 164 -8.59 11.30 -0.85
N ARG A 165 -7.46 11.42 -1.55
CA ARG A 165 -6.16 11.76 -0.93
C ARG A 165 -6.19 13.02 -0.07
N HIS A 166 -7.07 13.97 -0.42
CA HIS A 166 -7.22 15.25 0.27
C HIS A 166 -7.96 15.13 1.61
N GLU A 167 -8.67 14.01 1.84
CA GLU A 167 -9.37 13.70 3.08
C GLU A 167 -8.44 13.05 4.12
N LEU A 168 -7.32 12.48 3.68
CA LEU A 168 -6.36 11.81 4.56
C LEU A 168 -5.50 12.84 5.30
N THR A 169 -5.34 12.62 6.61
CA THR A 169 -4.35 13.36 7.42
C THR A 169 -2.94 13.05 6.90
N GLN A 170 -2.24 14.09 6.46
CA GLN A 170 -0.88 14.01 5.91
C GLN A 170 0.16 14.36 6.98
N GLY A 171 1.33 13.73 6.87
CA GLY A 171 2.53 14.04 7.65
C GLY A 171 3.64 14.64 6.79
N ALA A 172 4.82 14.80 7.38
CA ALA A 172 6.02 15.11 6.60
C ALA A 172 6.32 13.94 5.63
N PRO A 173 6.58 14.20 4.34
CA PRO A 173 6.86 13.15 3.36
C PRO A 173 7.99 12.24 3.79
N ILE A 174 7.83 10.93 3.59
CA ILE A 174 8.92 9.96 3.77
C ILE A 174 9.82 10.08 2.54
N THR A 175 11.04 10.55 2.75
CA THR A 175 12.07 10.64 1.71
C THR A 175 13.10 9.53 1.86
N SER A 176 13.85 9.25 0.80
CA SER A 176 14.89 8.23 0.81
C SER A 176 16.24 8.75 0.32
N ARG A 177 17.32 8.15 0.82
CA ARG A 177 18.68 8.24 0.28
C ARG A 177 19.18 6.83 0.01
N THR A 178 19.89 6.64 -1.09
CA THR A 178 20.49 5.36 -1.43
C THR A 178 21.99 5.51 -1.60
N VAL A 179 22.74 4.71 -0.86
CA VAL A 179 24.20 4.60 -1.01
C VAL A 179 24.54 3.16 -1.33
N SER A 180 25.19 2.93 -2.46
CA SER A 180 25.59 1.61 -2.94
C SER A 180 27.09 1.41 -2.80
N CYS A 181 27.54 0.16 -2.64
CA CYS A 181 28.96 -0.18 -2.67
C CYS A 181 29.19 -1.62 -3.14
N ARG A 182 30.45 -1.96 -3.44
CA ARG A 182 30.85 -3.32 -3.89
C ARG A 182 31.28 -4.25 -2.74
N LEU A 183 31.02 -3.85 -1.49
CA LEU A 183 31.24 -4.71 -0.33
C LEU A 183 30.11 -5.74 -0.20
N GLY A 184 30.38 -6.84 0.50
CA GLY A 184 29.34 -7.78 0.88
C GLY A 184 28.50 -7.26 2.04
N GLU A 185 27.21 -7.59 2.03
CA GLU A 185 26.28 -7.23 3.11
C GLU A 185 26.78 -7.68 4.49
N GLY A 186 27.32 -8.90 4.60
CA GLY A 186 27.87 -9.42 5.85
C GLY A 186 29.06 -8.60 6.40
N THR A 187 29.82 -7.92 5.53
CA THR A 187 30.90 -7.02 5.96
C THR A 187 30.37 -5.75 6.61
N LEU A 188 29.19 -5.28 6.20
CA LEU A 188 28.57 -4.05 6.68
C LEU A 188 27.63 -4.26 7.87
N ALA A 189 27.13 -5.48 8.08
CA ALA A 189 26.03 -5.79 8.99
C ALA A 189 26.20 -5.23 10.42
N GLU A 190 27.34 -5.45 11.05
CA GLU A 190 27.59 -4.96 12.43
C GLU A 190 27.59 -3.43 12.50
N GLY A 191 28.32 -2.79 11.58
CA GLY A 191 28.39 -1.33 11.51
C GLY A 191 27.04 -0.70 11.17
N LEU A 192 26.25 -1.32 10.29
CA LEU A 192 24.90 -0.86 9.96
C LEU A 192 23.95 -0.98 11.14
N GLY A 193 24.04 -2.06 11.93
CA GLY A 193 23.31 -2.19 13.18
C GLY A 193 23.61 -1.03 14.13
N ALA A 194 24.90 -0.70 14.30
CA ALA A 194 25.30 0.42 15.14
C ALA A 194 24.80 1.78 14.62
N VAL A 195 24.75 2.00 13.30
CA VAL A 195 24.14 3.21 12.71
C VAL A 195 22.63 3.23 13.00
N GLN A 196 21.92 2.11 12.77
CA GLN A 196 20.48 2.00 13.03
C GLN A 196 20.12 2.32 14.49
N ASP A 197 20.92 1.85 15.45
CA ASP A 197 20.73 2.12 16.88
C ASP A 197 20.88 3.61 17.24
N ARG A 198 21.73 4.35 16.50
CA ARG A 198 21.91 5.79 16.68
C ARG A 198 20.80 6.63 16.03
N PHE A 199 20.18 6.11 14.97
CA PHE A 199 19.11 6.79 14.22
C PHE A 199 17.81 5.96 14.22
N PRO A 200 17.15 5.77 15.39
CA PRO A 200 15.99 4.87 15.51
C PRO A 200 14.77 5.28 14.65
N GLU A 201 14.68 6.55 14.25
CA GLU A 201 13.60 7.07 13.41
C GLU A 201 13.86 6.90 11.89
N ILE A 202 15.11 6.59 11.51
CA ILE A 202 15.49 6.33 10.12
C ILE A 202 15.48 4.82 9.88
N ASP A 203 14.68 4.38 8.92
CA ASP A 203 14.65 2.98 8.50
C ASP A 203 15.81 2.72 7.53
N ILE A 204 16.75 1.85 7.92
CA ILE A 204 17.92 1.48 7.12
C ILE A 204 17.74 0.07 6.56
N GLY A 205 17.46 -0.02 5.26
CA GLY A 205 17.36 -1.27 4.53
C GLY A 205 18.64 -1.61 3.75
N SER A 206 18.94 -2.90 3.66
CA SER A 206 20.05 -3.44 2.86
C SER A 206 19.50 -4.31 1.73
N TYR A 207 19.94 -4.06 0.51
CA TYR A 207 19.46 -4.73 -0.70
C TYR A 207 20.65 -5.20 -1.57
N PRO A 208 21.07 -6.47 -1.45
CA PRO A 208 22.11 -7.04 -2.29
C PRO A 208 21.76 -6.98 -3.77
N TYR A 209 22.77 -6.77 -4.61
CA TYR A 209 22.63 -6.80 -6.06
C TYR A 209 23.79 -7.51 -6.74
N PHE A 210 23.53 -7.99 -7.95
CA PHE A 210 24.52 -8.60 -8.84
C PHE A 210 24.59 -7.78 -10.14
N VAL A 211 25.79 -7.60 -10.66
CA VAL A 211 26.07 -6.92 -11.93
C VAL A 211 27.14 -7.71 -12.69
N ALA A 212 27.20 -7.57 -14.01
CA ALA A 212 28.31 -8.13 -14.78
C ALA A 212 29.68 -7.78 -14.16
N GLY A 213 30.39 -8.80 -13.67
CA GLY A 213 31.70 -8.65 -13.04
C GLY A 213 31.70 -8.35 -11.54
N GLY A 214 30.58 -8.51 -10.81
CA GLY A 214 30.63 -8.52 -9.35
C GLY A 214 29.28 -8.45 -8.64
N PHE A 215 29.34 -8.16 -7.34
CA PHE A 215 28.19 -7.99 -6.46
C PHE A 215 28.39 -6.73 -5.61
N GLY A 216 27.34 -6.35 -4.91
CA GLY A 216 27.37 -5.25 -3.96
C GLY A 216 26.07 -5.18 -3.17
N VAL A 217 25.90 -4.07 -2.46
CA VAL A 217 24.70 -3.80 -1.68
C VAL A 217 24.27 -2.35 -1.86
N SER A 218 22.97 -2.15 -2.08
CA SER A 218 22.31 -0.84 -2.01
C SER A 218 21.76 -0.65 -0.60
N LEU A 219 22.25 0.35 0.12
CA LEU A 219 21.76 0.72 1.44
C LEU A 219 20.78 1.87 1.28
N VAL A 220 19.52 1.64 1.62
CA VAL A 220 18.43 2.60 1.45
C VAL A 220 17.97 3.08 2.81
N LEU A 221 18.18 4.36 3.09
CA LEU A 221 17.75 5.02 4.30
C LEU A 221 16.45 5.76 4.01
N ARG A 222 15.46 5.65 4.90
CA ARG A 222 14.14 6.30 4.77
C ARG A 222 13.71 6.98 6.06
N GLY A 223 13.24 8.22 5.94
CA GLY A 223 12.76 8.99 7.09
C GLY A 223 12.02 10.26 6.68
N THR A 224 11.44 10.93 7.66
CA THR A 224 10.70 12.19 7.49
C THR A 224 11.52 13.43 7.89
N ASP A 225 12.56 13.24 8.70
CA ASP A 225 13.51 14.30 9.09
C ASP A 225 14.72 14.28 8.15
N GLU A 226 14.82 15.29 7.27
CA GLU A 226 15.90 15.39 6.30
C GLU A 226 17.28 15.55 6.94
N ALA A 227 17.38 16.25 8.07
CA ALA A 227 18.66 16.47 8.74
C ALA A 227 19.19 15.17 9.37
N GLN A 228 18.31 14.41 10.04
CA GLN A 228 18.67 13.08 10.56
C GLN A 228 19.00 12.11 9.43
N LEU A 229 18.24 12.15 8.34
CA LEU A 229 18.48 11.31 7.16
C LEU A 229 19.84 11.59 6.53
N ASP A 230 20.22 12.86 6.37
CA ASP A 230 21.51 13.24 5.78
C ASP A 230 22.68 12.87 6.71
N LEU A 231 22.53 13.02 8.03
CA LEU A 231 23.50 12.57 9.02
C LEU A 231 23.71 11.05 8.97
N ALA A 232 22.64 10.27 9.04
CA ALA A 232 22.69 8.81 8.95
C ALA A 232 23.32 8.34 7.64
N THR A 233 22.97 8.99 6.52
CA THR A 233 23.57 8.70 5.21
C THR A 233 25.07 9.01 5.20
N GLY A 234 25.50 10.09 5.85
CA GLY A 234 26.90 10.43 6.06
C GLY A 234 27.67 9.35 6.82
N GLU A 235 27.09 8.81 7.90
CA GLU A 235 27.69 7.71 8.66
C GLU A 235 27.77 6.42 7.86
N VAL A 236 26.75 6.07 7.07
CA VAL A 236 26.80 4.92 6.17
C VAL A 236 27.92 5.06 5.14
N ARG A 237 28.09 6.25 4.53
CA ARG A 237 29.21 6.50 3.60
C ARG A 237 30.56 6.32 4.29
N GLN A 238 30.67 6.77 5.54
CA GLN A 238 31.91 6.64 6.30
C GLN A 238 32.20 5.19 6.66
N LEU A 239 31.20 4.44 7.13
CA LEU A 239 31.30 3.02 7.39
C LEU A 239 31.81 2.25 6.16
N ILE A 240 31.27 2.54 4.97
CA ILE A 240 31.74 1.92 3.72
C ILE A 240 33.23 2.20 3.49
N ARG A 241 33.67 3.45 3.68
CA ARG A 241 35.09 3.84 3.51
C ARG A 241 36.00 3.17 4.53
N ASP A 242 35.58 3.09 5.79
CA ASP A 242 36.36 2.48 6.87
C ASP A 242 36.57 0.98 6.64
N LEU A 243 35.63 0.33 5.94
CA LEU A 243 35.71 -1.07 5.53
C LEU A 243 36.40 -1.27 4.16
N GLY A 244 37.01 -0.21 3.60
CA GLY A 244 37.77 -0.26 2.35
C GLY A 244 36.91 -0.27 1.07
N GLY A 245 35.62 0.04 1.18
CA GLY A 245 34.72 0.20 0.04
C GLY A 245 34.66 1.63 -0.49
N GLU A 246 34.11 1.78 -1.70
CA GLU A 246 33.79 3.08 -2.30
C GLU A 246 32.27 3.28 -2.32
N PRO A 247 31.74 4.32 -1.64
CA PRO A 247 30.32 4.64 -1.66
C PRO A 247 29.93 5.31 -2.98
N MET A 248 28.82 4.86 -3.56
CA MET A 248 28.23 5.37 -4.80
C MET A 248 26.80 5.85 -4.53
N GLU A 249 26.40 7.01 -5.08
CA GLU A 249 25.04 7.51 -4.91
C GLU A 249 24.04 6.80 -5.82
N GLY A 250 22.87 6.49 -5.28
CA GLY A 250 21.78 5.87 -6.02
C GLY A 250 21.91 4.36 -6.18
N GLU A 251 20.94 3.77 -6.88
CA GLU A 251 20.96 2.36 -7.24
C GLU A 251 21.94 2.11 -8.40
N PRO A 252 22.70 1.01 -8.37
CA PRO A 252 23.51 0.60 -9.52
C PRO A 252 22.61 0.26 -10.70
N GLN A 253 23.13 0.39 -11.92
CA GLN A 253 22.45 -0.10 -13.11
C GLN A 253 22.41 -1.63 -13.06
N ARG A 254 21.27 -2.19 -12.64
CA ARG A 254 21.06 -3.64 -12.56
C ARG A 254 20.96 -4.21 -13.97
N ASP A 255 21.55 -5.37 -14.19
CA ASP A 255 21.19 -6.19 -15.35
C ASP A 255 19.70 -6.53 -15.25
N ALA A 256 18.97 -6.50 -16.38
CA ALA A 256 17.57 -6.89 -16.41
C ALA A 256 17.42 -8.26 -15.72
N PRO A 257 16.36 -8.49 -14.93
CA PRO A 257 16.20 -9.77 -14.24
C PRO A 257 16.31 -10.90 -15.26
N GLN A 258 17.31 -11.76 -15.10
CA GLN A 258 17.33 -13.02 -15.84
C GLN A 258 16.03 -13.74 -15.50
N PRO A 259 15.27 -14.21 -16.49
CA PRO A 259 14.09 -15.02 -16.19
C PRO A 259 14.54 -16.19 -15.31
N ALA A 260 13.85 -16.36 -14.18
CA ALA A 260 14.07 -17.52 -13.32
C ALA A 260 13.96 -18.78 -14.19
N ALA A 261 15.01 -19.60 -14.18
CA ALA A 261 15.06 -20.88 -14.88
C ALA A 261 14.09 -21.89 -14.24
#